data_AF-A0AA38MX34-F1
#
_entry.id   AF-A0AA38MX34-F1
#
_cell.length_a   1.000
_cell.length_b   1.000
_cell.length_c   1.000
_cell.angle_alpha   90.00
_cell.angle_beta   90.00
_cell.angle_gamma   90.00
#
_symmetry.space_group_name_H-M   'P 1'
#
loop_
_entity.id
_entity.type
_entity.pdbx_description
1 polymer ?
#
loop_
_entity_poly.entity_id
_entity_poly.type
_entity_poly.pdbx_seq_one_letter_code
_entity_poly.pdbx_strand_id
1 'polypeptide(L)'
;MSETLSGLLNVPTTSYLEHLTSLDLETLLSEPRVLQTQSHHLTSSLTSLTHASYPTFVSLYTSTSDLTSSLSQISSSLNSLLNDSLPALESSVSNWNTETSSVLAARRKTLTVLENHDKLRDLLDIPILINTCARNAYFSEALSLAAHARRLIAIYPSPAFILKSVLAEVDVAMNQMLISLLTMLHEPNKKLPALWKAVNFLRKMEDAFGGEDEIALAFLSGRELCLKGSLENLRRDIFRLAALEGDLSARDKDDLAKYLGKYVGLWREGVYDLVTQYESIFLASAHEENAFSMQLHALLKTYVSHVFRTHLLPLFATSQHSKEPPITSLPITSLPSLVTQLTYCAVALGRVGADFRFSVARWVSDAVINIFSREILFAEKRFILQFERNLGSNQEQDISSSPISTRKNKARPPSKWLLKQEALDINPTASPSSPMNSTMPSHTPPSLLTTYTPLAVHANEVIEVLNALRACAPFSAAKGYESLGDVGKKHSQTIFDYVKNSFQVEEESLMVDSRQSIKLSRESLVALAFARAFFETWVPWVTSALAVGVFGSAENSLKTKEESDSELDQLLADWQRWAQKVSEYEGS
;
A
#
# COMPACT_ATOMS: atom_id res chain seq x y z
N MET A 1 -74.09 5.26 98.20
CA MET A 1 -75.38 4.64 97.84
C MET A 1 -76.00 3.78 98.95
N SER A 2 -75.51 3.79 100.20
CA SER A 2 -76.19 3.09 101.32
C SER A 2 -77.23 3.95 102.05
N GLU A 3 -77.27 5.27 101.81
CA GLU A 3 -78.23 6.19 102.46
C GLU A 3 -79.66 6.10 101.91
N THR A 4 -79.86 5.57 100.70
CA THR A 4 -81.18 5.52 100.05
C THR A 4 -82.03 4.34 100.49
N LEU A 5 -81.46 3.32 101.14
CA LEU A 5 -82.18 2.09 101.51
C LEU A 5 -82.89 2.21 102.88
N SER A 6 -82.35 3.03 103.79
CA SER A 6 -82.92 3.28 105.12
C SER A 6 -84.22 4.11 105.08
N GLY A 7 -84.43 4.90 104.02
CA GLY A 7 -85.62 5.75 103.86
C GLY A 7 -86.93 5.01 103.53
N LEU A 8 -86.87 3.76 103.07
CA LEU A 8 -88.07 3.03 102.62
C LEU A 8 -88.79 2.22 103.70
N LEU A 9 -88.17 1.92 104.86
CA LEU A 9 -88.79 1.09 105.90
C LEU A 9 -89.63 1.86 106.94
N ASN A 10 -89.54 3.20 106.99
CA ASN A 10 -90.17 4.00 108.05
C ASN A 10 -91.57 4.56 107.73
N VAL A 11 -91.99 4.52 106.46
CA VAL A 11 -93.29 5.06 106.02
C VAL A 11 -94.50 4.18 106.38
N PRO A 12 -94.45 2.83 106.40
CA PRO A 12 -95.65 2.02 106.66
C PRO A 12 -96.01 1.84 108.15
N THR A 13 -95.12 2.19 109.08
CA THR A 13 -95.34 1.98 110.53
C THR A 13 -96.21 3.06 111.18
N THR A 14 -96.14 4.32 110.71
CA THR A 14 -96.91 5.43 111.28
C THR A 14 -98.41 5.35 110.94
N SER A 15 -98.76 4.98 109.71
CA SER A 15 -100.15 4.80 109.27
C SER A 15 -100.87 3.63 109.97
N TYR A 16 -100.12 2.59 110.35
CA TYR A 16 -100.69 1.44 111.06
C TYR A 16 -100.96 1.74 112.55
N LEU A 17 -100.16 2.61 113.17
CA LEU A 17 -100.38 3.05 114.55
C LEU A 17 -101.61 3.95 114.70
N GLU A 18 -101.92 4.80 113.72
CA GLU A 18 -103.17 5.58 113.72
C GLU A 18 -104.41 4.66 113.64
N HIS A 19 -104.33 3.57 112.85
CA HIS A 19 -105.42 2.60 112.72
C HIS A 19 -105.74 1.90 114.05
N LEU A 20 -104.72 1.50 114.82
CA LEU A 20 -104.86 0.87 116.14
C LEU A 20 -105.59 1.75 117.19
N THR A 21 -105.47 3.07 117.09
CA THR A 21 -106.12 4.00 118.03
C THR A 21 -107.61 4.23 117.76
N SER A 22 -108.12 3.73 116.64
CA SER A 22 -109.53 3.90 116.21
C SER A 22 -110.42 2.68 116.47
N LEU A 23 -109.85 1.58 116.98
CA LEU A 23 -110.56 0.31 117.20
C LEU A 23 -111.05 0.13 118.65
N ASP A 24 -112.15 -0.62 118.81
CA ASP A 24 -112.81 -0.86 120.08
C ASP A 24 -112.07 -1.93 120.92
N LEU A 25 -112.15 -1.85 122.27
CA LEU A 25 -111.23 -2.54 123.19
C LEU A 25 -111.18 -4.07 123.03
N GLU A 26 -112.30 -4.70 122.66
CA GLU A 26 -112.40 -6.15 122.45
C GLU A 26 -111.70 -6.61 121.16
N THR A 27 -111.66 -5.75 120.14
CA THR A 27 -110.91 -6.00 118.90
C THR A 27 -109.41 -5.81 119.09
N LEU A 28 -108.98 -4.81 119.87
CA LEU A 28 -107.58 -4.54 120.18
C LEU A 28 -106.92 -5.68 121.00
N LEU A 29 -107.66 -6.34 121.90
CA LEU A 29 -107.15 -7.49 122.64
C LEU A 29 -106.96 -8.75 121.77
N SER A 30 -107.65 -8.84 120.64
CA SER A 30 -107.51 -9.95 119.68
C SER A 30 -106.45 -9.70 118.60
N GLU A 31 -106.10 -8.43 118.36
CA GLU A 31 -105.19 -7.98 117.31
C GLU A 31 -103.74 -8.49 117.44
N PRO A 32 -103.13 -8.64 118.63
CA PRO A 32 -101.81 -9.24 118.77
C PRO A 32 -101.76 -10.68 118.24
N ARG A 33 -102.86 -11.45 118.39
CA ARG A 33 -102.95 -12.81 117.86
C ARG A 33 -103.12 -12.80 116.33
N VAL A 34 -103.82 -11.81 115.77
CA VAL A 34 -103.97 -11.64 114.32
C VAL A 34 -102.65 -11.17 113.68
N LEU A 35 -101.94 -10.22 114.28
CA LEU A 35 -100.61 -9.79 113.84
C LEU A 35 -99.58 -10.90 113.96
N GLN A 36 -99.60 -11.69 115.03
CA GLN A 36 -98.67 -12.80 115.19
C GLN A 36 -98.95 -13.90 114.15
N THR A 37 -100.21 -14.16 113.82
CA THR A 37 -100.56 -15.08 112.72
C THR A 37 -100.20 -14.50 111.35
N GLN A 38 -100.40 -13.21 111.09
CA GLN A 38 -100.00 -12.57 109.84
C GLN A 38 -98.47 -12.47 109.68
N SER A 39 -97.73 -12.18 110.76
CA SER A 39 -96.27 -12.20 110.77
C SER A 39 -95.75 -13.61 110.51
N HIS A 40 -96.28 -14.63 111.18
CA HIS A 40 -95.91 -16.02 110.86
C HIS A 40 -96.27 -16.38 109.43
N HIS A 41 -97.41 -15.92 108.90
CA HIS A 41 -97.80 -16.14 107.51
C HIS A 41 -96.88 -15.42 106.53
N LEU A 42 -96.52 -14.15 106.76
CA LEU A 42 -95.62 -13.38 105.91
C LEU A 42 -94.19 -13.87 105.99
N THR A 43 -93.71 -14.24 107.18
CA THR A 43 -92.38 -14.81 107.34
C THR A 43 -92.33 -16.19 106.71
N SER A 44 -93.36 -17.02 106.85
CA SER A 44 -93.47 -18.29 106.12
C SER A 44 -93.58 -18.08 104.61
N SER A 45 -94.33 -17.07 104.16
CA SER A 45 -94.46 -16.72 102.74
C SER A 45 -93.18 -16.15 102.15
N LEU A 46 -92.44 -15.33 102.90
CA LEU A 46 -91.18 -14.75 102.47
C LEU A 46 -90.07 -15.80 102.54
N THR A 47 -90.06 -16.66 103.56
CA THR A 47 -89.12 -17.79 103.63
C THR A 47 -89.43 -18.84 102.55
N SER A 48 -90.70 -19.05 102.23
CA SER A 48 -91.13 -19.87 101.10
C SER A 48 -90.79 -19.22 99.77
N LEU A 49 -90.97 -17.91 99.63
CA LEU A 49 -90.62 -17.16 98.43
C LEU A 49 -89.11 -17.11 98.25
N THR A 50 -88.33 -16.87 99.30
CA THR A 50 -86.87 -16.93 99.22
C THR A 50 -86.42 -18.35 98.97
N HIS A 51 -86.97 -19.40 99.58
CA HIS A 51 -86.60 -20.77 99.20
C HIS A 51 -87.03 -21.16 97.78
N ALA A 52 -88.21 -20.74 97.33
CA ALA A 52 -88.73 -21.05 96.00
C ALA A 52 -88.06 -20.23 94.89
N SER A 53 -87.64 -19.00 95.19
CA SER A 53 -87.09 -18.03 94.23
C SER A 53 -85.65 -17.57 94.55
N TYR A 54 -84.94 -18.23 95.47
CA TYR A 54 -83.50 -18.04 95.68
C TYR A 54 -82.69 -18.22 94.39
N PRO A 55 -83.00 -19.21 93.51
CA PRO A 55 -82.31 -19.33 92.23
C PRO A 55 -82.43 -18.07 91.35
N THR A 56 -83.59 -17.40 91.36
CA THR A 56 -83.81 -16.17 90.60
C THR A 56 -83.06 -14.98 91.18
N PHE A 57 -82.94 -14.86 92.51
CA PHE A 57 -82.12 -13.82 93.12
C PHE A 57 -80.62 -14.01 92.88
N VAL A 58 -80.13 -15.25 93.00
CA VAL A 58 -78.75 -15.57 92.64
C VAL A 58 -78.51 -15.30 91.16
N SER A 59 -79.43 -15.70 90.28
CA SER A 59 -79.35 -15.43 88.84
C SER A 59 -79.36 -13.93 88.52
N LEU A 60 -80.16 -13.12 89.23
CA LEU A 60 -80.17 -11.66 89.07
C LEU A 60 -78.84 -11.04 89.51
N TYR A 61 -78.29 -11.50 90.65
CA TYR A 61 -77.01 -11.01 91.14
C TYR A 61 -75.86 -11.39 90.21
N THR A 62 -75.81 -12.66 89.76
CA THR A 62 -74.80 -13.11 88.78
C THR A 62 -74.94 -12.32 87.49
N SER A 63 -76.14 -12.18 86.95
CA SER A 63 -76.38 -11.42 85.72
C SER A 63 -75.97 -9.94 85.85
N THR A 64 -76.18 -9.33 87.02
CA THR A 64 -75.80 -7.93 87.27
C THR A 64 -74.28 -7.78 87.43
N SER A 65 -73.64 -8.72 88.12
CA SER A 65 -72.18 -8.77 88.27
C SER A 65 -71.50 -9.01 86.91
N ASP A 66 -72.03 -9.95 86.11
CA ASP A 66 -71.54 -10.28 84.77
C ASP A 66 -71.75 -9.12 83.79
N LEU A 67 -72.86 -8.37 83.91
CA LEU A 67 -73.06 -7.15 83.13
C LEU A 67 -72.03 -6.09 83.51
N THR A 68 -71.78 -5.90 84.81
CA THR A 68 -70.81 -4.90 85.29
C THR A 68 -69.39 -5.22 84.84
N SER A 69 -69.00 -6.50 84.86
CA SER A 69 -67.69 -6.95 84.36
C SER A 69 -67.59 -6.84 82.83
N SER A 70 -68.66 -7.17 82.10
CA SER A 70 -68.71 -7.00 80.64
C SER A 70 -68.61 -5.53 80.25
N LEU A 71 -69.25 -4.62 81.00
CA LEU A 71 -69.19 -3.19 80.75
C LEU A 71 -67.79 -2.62 81.03
N SER A 72 -67.10 -3.10 82.07
CA SER A 72 -65.72 -2.70 82.35
C SER A 72 -64.75 -3.24 81.30
N GLN A 73 -64.95 -4.46 80.81
CA GLN A 73 -64.21 -5.02 79.67
C GLN A 73 -64.43 -4.20 78.41
N ILE A 74 -65.68 -3.88 78.06
CA ILE A 74 -66.02 -3.02 76.90
C ILE A 74 -65.33 -1.66 77.03
N SER A 75 -65.37 -1.04 78.21
CA SER A 75 -64.67 0.22 78.47
C SER A 75 -63.16 0.10 78.26
N SER A 76 -62.54 -0.98 78.76
CA SER A 76 -61.10 -1.21 78.55
C SER A 76 -60.75 -1.44 77.08
N SER A 77 -61.57 -2.17 76.34
CA SER A 77 -61.39 -2.41 74.91
C SER A 77 -61.58 -1.12 74.09
N LEU A 78 -62.56 -0.29 74.44
CA LEU A 78 -62.76 1.03 73.82
C LEU A 78 -61.58 1.95 74.09
N ASN A 79 -61.05 1.95 75.33
CA ASN A 79 -59.87 2.74 75.67
C ASN A 79 -58.62 2.26 74.93
N SER A 80 -58.40 0.95 74.80
CA SER A 80 -57.28 0.42 74.01
C SER A 80 -57.45 0.70 72.51
N LEU A 81 -58.67 0.60 72.00
CA LEU A 81 -58.97 0.94 70.61
C LEU A 81 -58.61 2.41 70.33
N LEU A 82 -59.07 3.32 71.19
CA LEU A 82 -58.92 4.76 71.02
C LEU A 82 -57.48 5.24 71.22
N ASN A 83 -56.79 4.73 72.25
CA ASN A 83 -55.47 5.25 72.63
C ASN A 83 -54.31 4.55 71.92
N ASP A 84 -54.42 3.26 71.61
CA ASP A 84 -53.30 2.50 71.05
C ASP A 84 -53.51 2.18 69.58
N SER A 85 -54.64 1.55 69.23
CA SER A 85 -54.80 0.98 67.90
C SER A 85 -55.07 2.03 66.81
N LEU A 86 -55.86 3.06 67.10
CA LEU A 86 -56.20 4.10 66.13
C LEU A 86 -54.97 4.96 65.79
N PRO A 87 -54.17 5.44 66.78
CA PRO A 87 -52.94 6.19 66.48
C PRO A 87 -51.85 5.32 65.84
N ALA A 88 -51.75 4.04 66.19
CA ALA A 88 -50.86 3.10 65.52
C ALA A 88 -51.24 2.92 64.03
N LEU A 89 -52.54 2.84 63.73
CA LEU A 89 -53.04 2.80 62.35
C LEU A 89 -52.75 4.11 61.62
N GLU A 90 -53.02 5.26 62.23
CA GLU A 90 -52.77 6.58 61.63
C GLU A 90 -51.28 6.79 61.32
N SER A 91 -50.41 6.46 62.26
CA SER A 91 -48.95 6.51 62.06
C SER A 91 -48.50 5.54 60.96
N SER A 92 -49.02 4.31 60.92
CA SER A 92 -48.73 3.36 59.84
C SER A 92 -49.21 3.85 58.47
N VAL A 93 -50.38 4.47 58.36
CA VAL A 93 -50.87 5.06 57.10
C VAL A 93 -50.01 6.23 56.65
N SER A 94 -49.55 7.07 57.58
CA SER A 94 -48.65 8.19 57.26
C SER A 94 -47.28 7.70 56.76
N ASN A 95 -46.73 6.66 57.40
CA ASN A 95 -45.47 6.02 57.01
C ASN A 95 -45.63 5.24 55.70
N TRP A 96 -46.77 4.60 55.47
CA TRP A 96 -47.07 3.91 54.23
C TRP A 96 -46.97 4.85 53.03
N ASN A 97 -47.49 6.08 53.16
CA ASN A 97 -47.41 7.06 52.09
C ASN A 97 -45.95 7.46 51.78
N THR A 98 -45.12 7.68 52.80
CA THR A 98 -43.72 8.06 52.62
C THR A 98 -42.91 6.91 52.00
N GLU A 99 -43.05 5.69 52.51
CA GLU A 99 -42.38 4.50 51.99
C GLU A 99 -42.83 4.19 50.55
N THR A 100 -44.13 4.20 50.30
CA THR A 100 -44.73 3.84 49.01
C THR A 100 -44.45 4.88 47.93
N SER A 101 -44.27 6.16 48.28
CA SER A 101 -44.00 7.22 47.30
C SER A 101 -42.75 6.94 46.45
N SER A 102 -41.67 6.44 47.06
CA SER A 102 -40.41 6.11 46.40
C SER A 102 -40.58 4.90 45.46
N VAL A 103 -41.31 3.87 45.92
CA VAL A 103 -41.63 2.67 45.15
C VAL A 103 -42.53 3.00 43.97
N LEU A 104 -43.54 3.86 44.16
CA LEU A 104 -44.41 4.33 43.08
C LEU A 104 -43.62 5.17 42.06
N ALA A 105 -42.70 6.02 42.51
CA ALA A 105 -41.83 6.77 41.61
C ALA A 105 -40.94 5.84 40.77
N ALA A 106 -40.36 4.81 41.39
CA ALA A 106 -39.59 3.78 40.69
C ALA A 106 -40.47 3.00 39.70
N ARG A 107 -41.66 2.56 40.12
CA ARG A 107 -42.62 1.85 39.27
C ARG A 107 -43.05 2.71 38.08
N ARG A 108 -43.35 4.00 38.27
CA ARG A 108 -43.69 4.94 37.20
C ARG A 108 -42.55 5.07 36.19
N LYS A 109 -41.30 5.20 36.67
CA LYS A 109 -40.11 5.22 35.79
C LYS A 109 -40.00 3.93 34.99
N THR A 110 -40.12 2.76 35.63
CA THR A 110 -40.05 1.46 34.96
C THR A 110 -41.16 1.27 33.93
N LEU A 111 -42.40 1.66 34.25
CA LEU A 111 -43.51 1.60 33.30
C LEU A 111 -43.29 2.53 32.11
N THR A 112 -42.78 3.75 32.33
CA THR A 112 -42.47 4.68 31.23
C THR A 112 -41.40 4.10 30.29
N VAL A 113 -40.40 3.40 30.83
CA VAL A 113 -39.39 2.69 30.04
C VAL A 113 -39.99 1.49 29.31
N LEU A 114 -40.85 0.71 29.98
CA LEU A 114 -41.51 -0.45 29.37
C LEU A 114 -42.43 -0.05 28.21
N GLU A 115 -43.20 1.02 28.37
CA GLU A 115 -44.10 1.56 27.33
C GLU A 115 -43.35 2.09 26.11
N ASN A 116 -42.13 2.60 26.29
CA ASN A 116 -41.31 3.13 25.20
C ASN A 116 -40.12 2.23 24.84
N HIS A 117 -40.12 0.97 25.31
CA HIS A 117 -39.01 0.04 25.11
C HIS A 117 -38.72 -0.20 23.62
N ASP A 118 -39.77 -0.41 22.83
CA ASP A 118 -39.63 -0.69 21.39
C ASP A 118 -38.98 0.49 20.66
N LYS A 119 -39.41 1.72 20.96
CA LYS A 119 -38.82 2.94 20.37
C LYS A 119 -37.36 3.13 20.78
N LEU A 120 -37.03 2.80 22.03
CA LEU A 120 -35.65 2.84 22.54
C LEU A 120 -34.79 1.79 21.83
N ARG A 121 -35.33 0.60 21.59
CA ARG A 121 -34.66 -0.46 20.84
C ARG A 121 -34.40 -0.03 19.40
N ASP A 122 -35.42 0.48 18.70
CA ASP A 122 -35.28 0.95 17.32
C ASP A 122 -34.19 2.01 17.18
N LEU A 123 -34.08 2.91 18.17
CA LEU A 123 -33.02 3.93 18.23
C LEU A 123 -31.63 3.32 18.42
N LEU A 124 -31.50 2.31 19.28
CA LEU A 124 -30.25 1.60 19.55
C LEU A 124 -29.84 0.65 18.42
N ASP A 125 -30.79 0.22 17.59
CA ASP A 125 -30.52 -0.67 16.44
C ASP A 125 -29.98 0.11 15.22
N ILE A 126 -30.12 1.45 15.16
CA ILE A 126 -29.66 2.27 14.03
C ILE A 126 -28.18 2.02 13.66
N PRO A 127 -27.20 2.06 14.58
CA PRO A 127 -25.79 1.87 14.22
C PRO A 127 -25.51 0.46 13.67
N ILE A 128 -26.16 -0.55 14.23
CA ILE A 128 -26.05 -1.96 13.80
C ILE A 128 -26.64 -2.12 12.39
N LEU A 129 -27.77 -1.48 12.11
CA LEU A 129 -28.41 -1.45 10.80
C LEU A 129 -27.51 -0.78 9.77
N ILE A 130 -26.86 0.34 10.11
CA ILE A 130 -25.90 1.01 9.22
C ILE A 130 -24.74 0.07 8.89
N ASN A 131 -24.16 -0.61 9.87
CA ASN A 131 -23.08 -1.58 9.65
C ASN A 131 -23.51 -2.73 8.73
N THR A 132 -24.75 -3.21 8.88
CA THR A 132 -25.29 -4.28 8.04
C THR A 132 -25.55 -3.79 6.61
N CYS A 133 -26.09 -2.58 6.45
CA CYS A 133 -26.28 -1.96 5.14
C CYS A 133 -24.95 -1.73 4.43
N ALA A 134 -23.94 -1.21 5.13
CA ALA A 134 -22.60 -0.98 4.59
C ALA A 134 -21.94 -2.30 4.12
N ARG A 135 -22.02 -3.37 4.92
CA ARG A 135 -21.49 -4.71 4.55
C ARG A 135 -22.17 -5.31 3.32
N ASN A 136 -23.46 -5.02 3.12
CA ASN A 136 -24.24 -5.50 1.99
C ASN A 136 -24.23 -4.56 0.78
N ALA A 137 -23.41 -3.50 0.80
CA ALA A 137 -23.32 -2.46 -0.24
C ALA A 137 -24.62 -1.67 -0.50
N TYR A 138 -25.51 -1.60 0.49
CA TYR A 138 -26.70 -0.74 0.54
C TYR A 138 -26.35 0.63 1.13
N PHE A 139 -25.48 1.36 0.42
CA PHE A 139 -24.91 2.63 0.91
C PHE A 139 -25.94 3.77 0.97
N SER A 140 -26.97 3.75 0.12
CA SER A 140 -28.06 4.73 0.13
C SER A 140 -28.87 4.69 1.42
N GLU A 141 -29.20 3.49 1.87
CA GLU A 141 -29.99 3.21 3.07
C GLU A 141 -29.17 3.60 4.31
N ALA A 142 -27.88 3.23 4.34
CA ALA A 142 -26.96 3.63 5.40
C ALA A 142 -26.88 5.17 5.56
N LEU A 143 -26.73 5.91 4.46
CA LEU A 143 -26.74 7.38 4.47
C LEU A 143 -28.07 7.94 4.99
N SER A 144 -29.20 7.35 4.58
CA SER A 144 -30.52 7.80 5.03
C SER A 144 -30.73 7.61 6.54
N LEU A 145 -30.21 6.50 7.10
CA LEU A 145 -30.25 6.19 8.54
C LEU A 145 -29.37 7.16 9.32
N ALA A 146 -28.17 7.46 8.83
CA ALA A 146 -27.28 8.45 9.45
C ALA A 146 -27.90 9.86 9.44
N ALA A 147 -28.50 10.27 8.32
CA ALA A 147 -29.23 11.54 8.22
C ALA A 147 -30.45 11.58 9.14
N HIS A 148 -31.12 10.45 9.37
CA HIS A 148 -32.20 10.36 10.35
C HIS A 148 -31.68 10.54 11.79
N ALA A 149 -30.60 9.85 12.18
CA ALA A 149 -30.00 9.99 13.52
C ALA A 149 -29.52 11.42 13.81
N ARG A 150 -28.88 12.07 12.82
CA ARG A 150 -28.45 13.48 12.92
C ARG A 150 -29.62 14.45 13.06
N ARG A 151 -30.68 14.28 12.25
CA ARG A 151 -31.92 15.06 12.37
C ARG A 151 -32.57 14.91 13.74
N LEU A 152 -32.62 13.69 14.27
CA LEU A 152 -33.22 13.41 15.58
C LEU A 152 -32.55 14.22 16.70
N ILE A 153 -31.24 14.41 16.64
CA ILE A 153 -30.49 15.18 17.64
C ILE A 153 -30.67 16.67 17.45
N ALA A 154 -30.70 17.14 16.20
CA ALA A 154 -30.92 18.55 15.89
C ALA A 154 -32.25 19.10 16.40
N ILE A 155 -33.25 18.23 16.62
CA ILE A 155 -34.56 18.61 17.18
C ILE A 155 -34.46 19.03 18.65
N TYR A 156 -33.48 18.53 19.41
CA TYR A 156 -33.38 18.77 20.86
C TYR A 156 -32.23 19.73 21.21
N PRO A 157 -32.49 20.92 21.78
CA PRO A 157 -31.44 21.89 22.16
C PRO A 157 -30.44 21.36 23.19
N SER A 158 -30.88 20.46 24.08
CA SER A 158 -30.04 19.75 25.03
C SER A 158 -30.26 18.24 24.88
N PRO A 159 -29.53 17.58 23.97
CA PRO A 159 -29.75 16.18 23.68
C PRO A 159 -29.30 15.30 24.85
N ALA A 160 -30.14 14.32 25.19
CA ALA A 160 -29.85 13.33 26.21
C ALA A 160 -28.57 12.54 25.89
N PHE A 161 -27.89 12.03 26.92
CA PHE A 161 -26.63 11.28 26.76
C PHE A 161 -26.76 10.11 25.77
N ILE A 162 -27.89 9.39 25.81
CA ILE A 162 -28.13 8.25 24.91
C ILE A 162 -28.12 8.66 23.43
N LEU A 163 -28.69 9.82 23.09
CA LEU A 163 -28.70 10.31 21.71
C LEU A 163 -27.29 10.70 21.25
N LYS A 164 -26.50 11.34 22.11
CA LYS A 164 -25.09 11.65 21.83
C LYS A 164 -24.27 10.37 21.62
N SER A 165 -24.51 9.34 22.44
CA SER A 165 -23.85 8.03 22.31
C SER A 165 -24.22 7.34 20.99
N VAL A 166 -25.50 7.32 20.64
CA VAL A 166 -25.97 6.73 19.37
C VAL A 166 -25.36 7.46 18.18
N LEU A 167 -25.27 8.80 18.20
CA LEU A 167 -24.62 9.55 17.13
C LEU A 167 -23.14 9.21 17.00
N ALA A 168 -22.41 9.14 18.11
CA ALA A 168 -21.00 8.77 18.07
C ALA A 168 -20.82 7.38 17.45
N GLU A 169 -21.70 6.43 17.75
CA GLU A 169 -21.66 5.08 17.16
C GLU A 169 -22.06 5.08 15.67
N VAL A 170 -23.03 5.92 15.28
CA VAL A 170 -23.39 6.16 13.87
C VAL A 170 -22.19 6.73 13.10
N ASP A 171 -21.48 7.72 13.65
CA ASP A 171 -20.30 8.29 12.99
C ASP A 171 -19.17 7.25 12.86
N VAL A 172 -18.99 6.36 13.84
CA VAL A 172 -18.07 5.21 13.73
C VAL A 172 -18.50 4.25 12.61
N ALA A 173 -19.79 3.91 12.52
CA ALA A 173 -20.31 3.04 11.46
C ALA A 173 -20.15 3.68 10.07
N MET A 174 -20.36 5.00 9.96
CA MET A 174 -20.11 5.78 8.75
C MET A 174 -18.63 5.80 8.36
N ASN A 175 -17.72 5.94 9.32
CA ASN A 175 -16.28 5.84 9.08
C ASN A 175 -15.87 4.45 8.58
N GLN A 176 -16.49 3.38 9.07
CA GLN A 176 -16.26 2.02 8.53
C GLN A 176 -16.75 1.90 7.09
N MET A 177 -17.90 2.49 6.76
CA MET A 177 -18.39 2.56 5.38
C MET A 177 -17.43 3.35 4.47
N LEU A 178 -16.91 4.48 4.95
CA LEU A 178 -15.89 5.28 4.24
C LEU A 178 -14.65 4.43 3.92
N ILE A 179 -14.12 3.70 4.91
CA ILE A 179 -12.98 2.79 4.71
C ILE A 179 -13.31 1.74 3.65
N SER A 180 -14.50 1.14 3.69
CA SER A 180 -14.92 0.15 2.70
C SER A 180 -15.00 0.71 1.27
N LEU A 181 -15.55 1.93 1.11
CA LEU A 181 -15.59 2.62 -0.18
C LEU A 181 -14.19 2.97 -0.68
N LEU A 182 -13.31 3.45 0.21
CA LEU A 182 -11.91 3.70 -0.13
C LEU A 182 -11.20 2.42 -0.54
N THR A 183 -11.34 1.32 0.21
CA THR A 183 -10.77 0.01 -0.17
C THR A 183 -11.24 -0.43 -1.56
N MET A 184 -12.49 -0.16 -1.93
CA MET A 184 -13.00 -0.45 -3.28
C MET A 184 -12.21 0.28 -4.38
N LEU A 185 -11.73 1.51 -4.13
CA LEU A 185 -10.88 2.25 -5.07
C LEU A 185 -9.48 1.64 -5.22
N HIS A 186 -9.00 0.94 -4.18
CA HIS A 186 -7.70 0.28 -4.14
C HIS A 186 -7.73 -1.16 -4.71
N GLU A 187 -8.86 -1.62 -5.24
CA GLU A 187 -8.96 -2.95 -5.86
C GLU A 187 -8.58 -2.90 -7.36
N PRO A 188 -7.62 -3.72 -7.83
CA PRO A 188 -7.05 -3.59 -9.18
C PRO A 188 -8.07 -3.86 -10.30
N ASN A 189 -8.97 -4.82 -10.11
CA ASN A 189 -9.86 -5.36 -11.15
C ASN A 189 -11.28 -4.75 -11.16
N LYS A 190 -11.48 -3.60 -10.52
CA LYS A 190 -12.80 -2.93 -10.51
C LYS A 190 -13.06 -2.19 -11.82
N LYS A 191 -14.27 -2.41 -12.35
CA LYS A 191 -14.75 -1.71 -13.56
C LYS A 191 -15.20 -0.28 -13.23
N LEU A 192 -15.14 0.60 -14.23
CA LEU A 192 -15.55 2.01 -14.14
C LEU A 192 -16.91 2.24 -13.45
N PRO A 193 -18.00 1.47 -13.71
CA PRO A 193 -19.28 1.70 -13.04
C PRO A 193 -19.23 1.52 -11.52
N ALA A 194 -18.42 0.58 -11.03
CA ALA A 194 -18.26 0.36 -9.59
C ALA A 194 -17.46 1.49 -8.94
N LEU A 195 -16.38 1.95 -9.61
CA LEU A 195 -15.58 3.08 -9.17
C LEU A 195 -16.41 4.37 -9.13
N TRP A 196 -17.18 4.63 -10.19
CA TRP A 196 -18.09 5.77 -10.27
C TRP A 196 -19.15 5.72 -9.16
N LYS A 197 -19.74 4.54 -8.90
CA LYS A 197 -20.69 4.34 -7.80
C LYS A 197 -20.04 4.65 -6.45
N ALA A 198 -18.81 4.16 -6.21
CA ALA A 198 -18.08 4.41 -4.97
C ALA A 198 -17.81 5.92 -4.78
N VAL A 199 -17.24 6.59 -5.80
CA VAL A 199 -16.97 8.04 -5.76
C VAL A 199 -18.26 8.83 -5.50
N ASN A 200 -19.38 8.46 -6.11
CA ASN A 200 -20.66 9.13 -5.86
C ASN A 200 -21.18 8.97 -4.44
N PHE A 201 -20.92 7.85 -3.77
CA PHE A 201 -21.25 7.71 -2.36
C PHE A 201 -20.29 8.50 -1.47
N LEU A 202 -19.00 8.56 -1.82
CA LEU A 202 -18.03 9.43 -1.14
C LEU A 202 -18.46 10.91 -1.20
N ARG A 203 -18.93 11.38 -2.37
CA ARG A 203 -19.48 12.74 -2.54
C ARG A 203 -20.69 13.04 -1.65
N LYS A 204 -21.46 12.03 -1.27
CA LYS A 204 -22.66 12.17 -0.43
C LYS A 204 -22.37 12.13 1.07
N MET A 205 -21.13 11.85 1.48
CA MET A 205 -20.74 11.81 2.89
C MET A 205 -20.32 13.22 3.31
N GLU A 206 -21.26 13.99 3.87
CA GLU A 206 -21.17 15.44 4.10
C GLU A 206 -20.02 15.93 5.01
N ASP A 207 -19.28 15.05 5.69
CA ASP A 207 -18.12 15.40 6.53
C ASP A 207 -16.83 14.65 6.17
N ALA A 208 -16.86 13.75 5.18
CA ALA A 208 -15.72 12.86 4.92
C ALA A 208 -14.57 13.55 4.15
N PHE A 209 -14.91 14.52 3.30
CA PHE A 209 -13.97 15.26 2.46
C PHE A 209 -14.35 16.73 2.42
N GLY A 210 -13.36 17.62 2.47
CA GLY A 210 -13.54 19.07 2.38
C GLY A 210 -13.84 19.57 0.97
N GLY A 211 -13.55 18.75 -0.05
CA GLY A 211 -13.76 19.09 -1.44
C GLY A 211 -13.63 17.89 -2.38
N GLU A 212 -14.03 18.11 -3.62
CA GLU A 212 -13.98 17.10 -4.68
C GLU A 212 -12.53 16.85 -5.16
N ASP A 213 -11.60 17.77 -4.90
CA ASP A 213 -10.16 17.61 -5.06
C ASP A 213 -9.55 16.57 -4.11
N GLU A 214 -10.01 16.50 -2.87
CA GLU A 214 -9.58 15.47 -1.92
C GLU A 214 -10.08 14.07 -2.32
N ILE A 215 -11.31 13.97 -2.83
CA ILE A 215 -11.85 12.71 -3.36
C ILE A 215 -11.07 12.29 -4.61
N ALA A 216 -10.76 13.24 -5.50
CA ALA A 216 -9.94 13.02 -6.67
C ALA A 216 -8.52 12.54 -6.31
N LEU A 217 -7.91 13.13 -5.26
CA LEU A 217 -6.64 12.69 -4.70
C LEU A 217 -6.72 11.26 -4.15
N ALA A 218 -7.73 10.95 -3.34
CA ALA A 218 -7.94 9.61 -2.79
C ALA A 218 -8.15 8.55 -3.88
N PHE A 219 -8.85 8.92 -4.96
CA PHE A 219 -8.99 8.09 -6.16
C PHE A 219 -7.63 7.84 -6.81
N LEU A 220 -6.86 8.90 -7.11
CA LEU A 220 -5.56 8.78 -7.76
C LEU A 220 -4.60 7.94 -6.91
N SER A 221 -4.51 8.18 -5.61
CA SER A 221 -3.63 7.41 -4.71
C SER A 221 -4.02 5.93 -4.64
N GLY A 222 -5.33 5.62 -4.61
CA GLY A 222 -5.80 4.25 -4.58
C GLY A 222 -5.51 3.49 -5.87
N ARG A 223 -5.72 4.14 -7.02
CA ARG A 223 -5.41 3.57 -8.33
C ARG A 223 -3.90 3.47 -8.58
N GLU A 224 -3.11 4.41 -8.07
CA GLU A 224 -1.64 4.33 -8.12
C GLU A 224 -1.13 3.11 -7.35
N LEU A 225 -1.71 2.82 -6.17
CA LEU A 225 -1.34 1.63 -5.40
C LEU A 225 -1.64 0.33 -6.17
N CYS A 226 -2.74 0.28 -6.92
CA CYS A 226 -3.05 -0.83 -7.83
C CYS A 226 -2.01 -0.96 -8.94
N LEU A 227 -1.70 0.16 -9.61
CA LEU A 227 -0.71 0.23 -10.68
C LEU A 227 0.65 -0.23 -10.18
N LYS A 228 1.11 0.32 -9.06
CA LYS A 228 2.35 -0.08 -8.38
C LYS A 228 2.36 -1.58 -8.10
N GLY A 229 1.32 -2.12 -7.48
CA GLY A 229 1.19 -3.55 -7.20
C GLY A 229 1.33 -4.44 -8.45
N SER A 230 0.82 -3.99 -9.60
CA SER A 230 0.97 -4.71 -10.87
C SER A 230 2.39 -4.65 -11.47
N LEU A 231 3.13 -3.58 -11.18
CA LEU A 231 4.44 -3.29 -11.76
C LEU A 231 5.60 -3.79 -10.90
N GLU A 232 5.44 -3.88 -9.57
CA GLU A 232 6.58 -4.08 -8.66
C GLU A 232 7.33 -5.40 -8.86
N ASN A 233 6.62 -6.51 -9.12
CA ASN A 233 7.27 -7.79 -9.35
C ASN A 233 8.23 -7.71 -10.54
N LEU A 234 7.74 -7.14 -11.65
CA LEU A 234 8.51 -7.00 -12.87
C LEU A 234 9.61 -5.94 -12.73
N ARG A 235 9.35 -4.85 -12.01
CA ARG A 235 10.35 -3.84 -11.66
C ARG A 235 11.53 -4.49 -10.93
N ARG A 236 11.24 -5.26 -9.88
CA ARG A 236 12.28 -5.95 -9.09
C ARG A 236 13.10 -6.90 -9.95
N ASP A 237 12.46 -7.66 -10.84
CA ASP A 237 13.16 -8.60 -11.72
C ASP A 237 14.05 -7.86 -12.74
N ILE A 238 13.59 -6.75 -13.32
CA ILE A 238 14.38 -5.90 -14.22
C ILE A 238 15.62 -5.35 -13.50
N PHE A 239 15.44 -4.74 -12.33
CA PHE A 239 16.56 -4.17 -11.57
C PHE A 239 17.52 -5.25 -11.05
N ARG A 240 17.03 -6.44 -10.70
CA ARG A 240 17.87 -7.57 -10.32
C ARG A 240 18.75 -8.02 -11.48
N LEU A 241 18.20 -8.15 -12.68
CA LEU A 241 18.98 -8.52 -13.87
C LEU A 241 19.94 -7.41 -14.28
N ALA A 242 19.52 -6.15 -14.20
CA ALA A 242 20.39 -5.02 -14.54
C ALA A 242 21.55 -4.80 -13.55
N ALA A 243 21.39 -5.21 -12.28
CA ALA A 243 22.41 -5.08 -11.23
C ALA A 243 23.43 -6.22 -11.18
N LEU A 244 23.29 -7.27 -12.00
CA LEU A 244 24.29 -8.33 -12.06
C LEU A 244 25.58 -7.78 -12.66
N GLU A 245 26.62 -7.63 -11.83
CA GLU A 245 27.96 -7.24 -12.27
C GLU A 245 28.62 -8.43 -13.00
N GLY A 246 28.68 -8.36 -14.33
CA GLY A 246 29.28 -9.37 -15.19
C GLY A 246 28.66 -9.38 -16.60
N ASP A 247 29.23 -10.15 -17.53
CA ASP A 247 28.60 -10.37 -18.84
C ASP A 247 27.34 -11.20 -18.63
N LEU A 248 26.17 -10.57 -18.77
CA LEU A 248 24.87 -11.23 -18.69
C LEU A 248 24.82 -12.37 -19.71
N SER A 249 24.27 -13.52 -19.30
CA SER A 249 24.03 -14.61 -20.25
C SER A 249 23.11 -14.12 -21.38
N ALA A 250 23.27 -14.65 -22.59
CA ALA A 250 22.38 -14.34 -23.71
C ALA A 250 20.89 -14.53 -23.34
N ARG A 251 20.60 -15.54 -22.51
CA ARG A 251 19.26 -15.79 -21.97
C ARG A 251 18.78 -14.66 -21.05
N ASP A 252 19.63 -14.17 -20.16
CA ASP A 252 19.27 -13.10 -19.22
C ASP A 252 19.03 -11.77 -19.96
N LYS A 253 19.82 -11.50 -21.01
CA LYS A 253 19.64 -10.36 -21.92
C LYS A 253 18.28 -10.41 -22.64
N ASP A 254 17.89 -11.58 -23.15
CA ASP A 254 16.58 -11.80 -23.78
C ASP A 254 15.42 -11.66 -22.79
N ASP A 255 15.57 -12.20 -21.58
CA ASP A 255 14.54 -12.13 -20.55
C ASP A 255 14.38 -10.68 -20.05
N LEU A 256 15.47 -9.92 -19.90
CA LEU A 256 15.43 -8.47 -19.62
C LEU A 256 14.65 -7.70 -20.69
N ALA A 257 14.88 -7.99 -21.97
CA ALA A 257 14.15 -7.36 -23.09
C ALA A 257 12.65 -7.65 -23.03
N LYS A 258 12.26 -8.90 -22.77
CA LYS A 258 10.86 -9.30 -22.59
C LYS A 258 10.23 -8.61 -21.39
N TYR A 259 10.94 -8.54 -20.27
CA TYR A 259 10.44 -7.91 -19.04
C TYR A 259 10.26 -6.40 -19.21
N LEU A 260 11.23 -5.70 -19.81
CA LEU A 260 11.09 -4.27 -20.10
C LEU A 260 9.92 -4.00 -21.05
N GLY A 261 9.76 -4.77 -22.11
CA GLY A 261 8.63 -4.62 -23.02
C GLY A 261 7.28 -4.85 -22.35
N LYS A 262 7.16 -5.92 -21.54
CA LYS A 262 5.96 -6.20 -20.74
C LYS A 262 5.68 -5.10 -19.72
N TYR A 263 6.72 -4.54 -19.10
CA TYR A 263 6.61 -3.44 -18.14
C TYR A 263 6.03 -2.19 -18.79
N VAL A 264 6.61 -1.78 -19.93
CA VAL A 264 6.12 -0.63 -20.70
C VAL A 264 4.67 -0.83 -21.13
N GLY A 265 4.30 -2.05 -21.54
CA GLY A 265 2.92 -2.41 -21.89
C GLY A 265 1.95 -2.24 -20.72
N LEU A 266 2.25 -2.85 -19.58
CA LEU A 266 1.41 -2.78 -18.36
C LEU A 266 1.32 -1.36 -17.81
N TRP A 267 2.44 -0.62 -17.80
CA TRP A 267 2.47 0.77 -17.38
C TRP A 267 1.59 1.64 -18.28
N ARG A 268 1.70 1.47 -19.60
CA ARG A 268 0.88 2.21 -20.58
C ARG A 268 -0.61 1.97 -20.35
N GLU A 269 -1.03 0.70 -20.27
CA GLU A 269 -2.42 0.31 -20.09
C GLU A 269 -2.96 0.84 -18.76
N GLY A 270 -2.23 0.64 -17.67
CA GLY A 270 -2.66 1.08 -16.35
C GLY A 270 -2.74 2.61 -16.20
N VAL A 271 -1.80 3.36 -16.78
CA VAL A 271 -1.87 4.84 -16.79
C VAL A 271 -3.00 5.33 -17.69
N TYR A 272 -3.15 4.77 -18.89
CA TYR A 272 -4.21 5.17 -19.81
C TYR A 272 -5.61 4.90 -19.22
N ASP A 273 -5.82 3.73 -18.64
CA ASP A 273 -7.08 3.37 -17.99
C ASP A 273 -7.37 4.29 -16.80
N LEU A 274 -6.37 4.61 -16.00
CA LEU A 274 -6.54 5.50 -14.86
C LEU A 274 -6.90 6.91 -15.30
N VAL A 275 -6.20 7.46 -16.29
CA VAL A 275 -6.52 8.82 -16.76
C VAL A 275 -7.91 8.86 -17.39
N THR A 276 -8.27 7.88 -18.23
CA THR A 276 -9.63 7.84 -18.82
C THR A 276 -10.73 7.64 -17.76
N GLN A 277 -10.48 6.84 -16.72
CA GLN A 277 -11.39 6.73 -15.57
C GLN A 277 -11.53 8.05 -14.82
N TYR A 278 -10.41 8.74 -14.57
CA TYR A 278 -10.40 10.03 -13.90
C TYR A 278 -11.16 11.09 -14.71
N GLU A 279 -10.87 11.20 -16.01
CA GLU A 279 -11.57 12.10 -16.93
C GLU A 279 -13.08 11.83 -16.92
N SER A 280 -13.48 10.55 -16.97
CA SER A 280 -14.89 10.17 -16.95
C SER A 280 -15.59 10.46 -15.62
N ILE A 281 -14.91 10.35 -14.48
CA ILE A 281 -15.54 10.49 -13.15
C ILE A 281 -15.56 11.95 -12.69
N PHE A 282 -14.49 12.70 -12.95
CA PHE A 282 -14.26 14.04 -12.39
C PHE A 282 -14.36 15.16 -13.44
N LEU A 283 -13.97 14.91 -14.70
CA LEU A 283 -13.89 15.96 -15.73
C LEU A 283 -15.08 15.96 -16.71
N ALA A 284 -15.80 14.84 -16.85
CA ALA A 284 -16.95 14.73 -17.76
C ALA A 284 -18.08 15.73 -17.46
N SER A 285 -18.27 16.10 -16.19
CA SER A 285 -19.28 17.09 -15.78
C SER A 285 -18.72 18.52 -15.66
N ALA A 286 -17.40 18.70 -15.83
CA ALA A 286 -16.70 19.97 -15.62
C ALA A 286 -16.64 20.85 -16.88
N HIS A 287 -17.74 20.90 -17.63
CA HIS A 287 -17.84 21.63 -18.91
C HIS A 287 -17.81 23.17 -18.77
N GLU A 288 -17.95 23.69 -17.55
CA GLU A 288 -17.72 25.11 -17.27
C GLU A 288 -16.27 25.32 -16.81
N GLU A 289 -15.56 26.26 -17.45
CA GLU A 289 -14.20 26.70 -17.09
C GLU A 289 -14.19 27.45 -15.74
N ASN A 290 -14.62 26.77 -14.68
CA ASN A 290 -14.60 27.25 -13.31
C ASN A 290 -13.22 26.94 -12.69
N ALA A 291 -12.78 27.75 -11.73
CA ALA A 291 -11.49 27.57 -11.03
C ALA A 291 -11.31 26.14 -10.47
N PHE A 292 -12.42 25.52 -10.04
CA PHE A 292 -12.44 24.14 -9.57
C PHE A 292 -12.05 23.10 -10.65
N SER A 293 -12.53 23.28 -11.88
CA SER A 293 -12.15 22.45 -13.03
C SER A 293 -10.64 22.56 -13.30
N MET A 294 -10.08 23.77 -13.21
CA MET A 294 -8.64 23.99 -13.40
C MET A 294 -7.78 23.25 -12.37
N GLN A 295 -8.22 23.21 -11.11
CA GLN A 295 -7.53 22.48 -10.04
C GLN A 295 -7.52 20.96 -10.28
N LEU A 296 -8.65 20.38 -10.70
CA LEU A 296 -8.72 18.96 -11.06
C LEU A 296 -7.83 18.61 -12.27
N HIS A 297 -7.82 19.45 -13.31
CA HIS A 297 -6.90 19.27 -14.43
C HIS A 297 -5.43 19.39 -14.01
N ALA A 298 -5.10 20.34 -13.11
CA ALA A 298 -3.75 20.49 -12.57
C ALA A 298 -3.32 19.27 -11.74
N LEU A 299 -4.25 18.70 -10.97
CA LEU A 299 -4.01 17.48 -10.20
C LEU A 299 -3.68 16.30 -11.11
N LEU A 300 -4.48 16.08 -12.15
CA LEU A 300 -4.24 15.03 -13.14
C LEU A 300 -2.88 15.20 -13.84
N LYS A 301 -2.54 16.41 -14.27
CA LYS A 301 -1.23 16.71 -14.89
C LYS A 301 -0.07 16.40 -13.94
N THR A 302 -0.19 16.82 -12.68
CA THR A 302 0.81 16.58 -11.64
C THR A 302 0.97 15.08 -11.40
N TYR A 303 -0.13 14.34 -11.34
CA TYR A 303 -0.14 12.89 -11.19
C TYR A 303 0.53 12.17 -12.36
N VAL A 304 0.19 12.51 -13.61
CA VAL A 304 0.81 11.89 -14.78
C VAL A 304 2.32 12.17 -14.81
N SER A 305 2.74 13.39 -14.49
CA SER A 305 4.17 13.69 -14.35
C SER A 305 4.82 12.92 -13.20
N HIS A 306 4.12 12.70 -12.09
CA HIS A 306 4.62 11.93 -10.96
C HIS A 306 4.86 10.48 -11.37
N VAL A 307 3.83 9.80 -11.89
CA VAL A 307 3.89 8.39 -12.31
C VAL A 307 4.94 8.15 -13.39
N PHE A 308 5.09 9.08 -14.32
CA PHE A 308 6.16 9.04 -15.31
C PHE A 308 7.55 9.06 -14.67
N ARG A 309 7.78 9.97 -13.72
CA ARG A 309 9.08 10.13 -13.03
C ARG A 309 9.37 8.97 -12.06
N THR A 310 8.36 8.39 -11.43
CA THR A 310 8.53 7.34 -10.42
C THR A 310 8.62 5.94 -10.99
N HIS A 311 7.85 5.64 -12.05
CA HIS A 311 7.74 4.27 -12.59
C HIS A 311 8.45 4.08 -13.94
N LEU A 312 8.38 5.05 -14.85
CA LEU A 312 8.95 4.88 -16.20
C LEU A 312 10.40 5.39 -16.29
N LEU A 313 10.64 6.64 -15.86
CA LEU A 313 11.94 7.31 -15.99
C LEU A 313 13.12 6.51 -15.40
N PRO A 314 13.02 5.83 -14.23
CA PRO A 314 14.16 5.11 -13.65
C PRO A 314 14.65 3.91 -14.47
N LEU A 315 13.87 3.44 -15.44
CA LEU A 315 14.26 2.34 -16.33
C LEU A 315 15.12 2.82 -17.51
N PHE A 316 15.07 4.12 -17.82
CA PHE A 316 15.60 4.68 -19.07
C PHE A 316 16.60 5.81 -18.87
N ALA A 317 16.51 6.53 -17.76
CA ALA A 317 17.44 7.61 -17.41
C ALA A 317 18.28 7.24 -16.19
N THR A 318 19.53 7.70 -16.18
CA THR A 318 20.41 7.61 -15.01
C THR A 318 19.75 8.27 -13.81
N SER A 319 19.62 7.52 -12.72
CA SER A 319 19.12 8.03 -11.44
C SER A 319 20.27 8.12 -10.44
N GLN A 320 20.08 8.85 -9.34
CA GLN A 320 21.08 8.98 -8.26
C GLN A 320 21.59 7.64 -7.71
N HIS A 321 20.85 6.55 -7.86
CA HIS A 321 21.14 5.25 -7.24
C HIS A 321 21.71 4.19 -8.20
N SER A 322 21.72 4.42 -9.52
CA SER A 322 22.28 3.47 -10.48
C SER A 322 23.18 4.19 -11.48
N LYS A 323 24.43 3.72 -11.60
CA LYS A 323 25.44 4.26 -12.52
C LYS A 323 24.99 4.16 -13.98
N GLU A 324 24.20 3.12 -14.30
CA GLU A 324 23.63 2.87 -15.62
C GLU A 324 22.14 2.46 -15.53
N PRO A 325 21.27 2.94 -16.45
CA PRO A 325 19.87 2.54 -16.46
C PRO A 325 19.68 1.15 -17.08
N PRO A 326 18.66 0.36 -16.69
CA PRO A 326 18.43 -0.99 -17.21
C PRO A 326 18.39 -1.11 -18.75
N ILE A 327 17.98 -0.06 -19.47
CA ILE A 327 17.99 -0.04 -20.93
C ILE A 327 19.41 -0.22 -21.52
N THR A 328 20.48 0.23 -20.86
CA THR A 328 21.85 0.06 -21.38
C THR A 328 22.33 -1.38 -21.27
N SER A 329 21.72 -2.22 -20.43
CA SER A 329 22.08 -3.64 -20.30
C SER A 329 21.47 -4.53 -21.40
N LEU A 330 20.63 -3.96 -22.28
CA LEU A 330 20.00 -4.68 -23.38
C LEU A 330 20.97 -4.96 -24.54
N PRO A 331 20.74 -6.04 -25.30
CA PRO A 331 21.39 -6.24 -26.58
C PRO A 331 20.81 -5.26 -27.61
N ILE A 332 21.68 -4.68 -28.45
CA ILE A 332 21.31 -3.67 -29.43
C ILE A 332 20.26 -4.18 -30.44
N THR A 333 20.22 -5.49 -30.71
CA THR A 333 19.23 -6.15 -31.59
C THR A 333 17.80 -6.13 -31.04
N SER A 334 17.63 -6.05 -29.71
CA SER A 334 16.32 -6.00 -29.06
C SER A 334 15.74 -4.58 -28.95
N LEU A 335 16.61 -3.57 -29.08
CA LEU A 335 16.29 -2.17 -28.91
C LEU A 335 15.21 -1.66 -29.89
N PRO A 336 15.22 -1.99 -31.20
CA PRO A 336 14.18 -1.53 -32.14
C PRO A 336 12.75 -1.92 -31.72
N SER A 337 12.56 -3.12 -31.17
CA SER A 337 11.26 -3.60 -30.69
C SER A 337 10.80 -2.76 -29.49
N LEU A 338 11.70 -2.51 -28.53
CA LEU A 338 11.41 -1.68 -27.37
C LEU A 338 11.12 -0.22 -27.76
N VAL A 339 11.86 0.35 -28.70
CA VAL A 339 11.62 1.70 -29.25
C VAL A 339 10.25 1.81 -29.88
N THR A 340 9.84 0.80 -30.65
CA THR A 340 8.50 0.74 -31.25
C THR A 340 7.43 0.74 -30.16
N GLN A 341 7.60 -0.06 -29.10
CA GLN A 341 6.68 -0.11 -27.97
C GLN A 341 6.62 1.19 -27.18
N LEU A 342 7.77 1.84 -26.92
CA LEU A 342 7.86 3.14 -26.27
C LEU A 342 7.22 4.25 -27.10
N THR A 343 7.42 4.22 -28.42
CA THR A 343 6.81 5.18 -29.35
C THR A 343 5.29 5.01 -29.37
N TYR A 344 4.81 3.77 -29.46
CA TYR A 344 3.38 3.48 -29.36
C TYR A 344 2.81 3.93 -28.01
N CYS A 345 3.54 3.70 -26.92
CA CYS A 345 3.18 4.17 -25.59
C CYS A 345 3.05 5.70 -25.51
N ALA A 346 4.04 6.42 -26.04
CA ALA A 346 4.02 7.88 -26.08
C ALA A 346 2.89 8.43 -26.97
N VAL A 347 2.58 7.78 -28.10
CA VAL A 347 1.44 8.15 -28.96
C VAL A 347 0.10 7.90 -28.24
N ALA A 348 -0.05 6.77 -27.55
CA ALA A 348 -1.27 6.46 -26.81
C ALA A 348 -1.55 7.49 -25.70
N LEU A 349 -0.52 7.85 -24.93
CA LEU A 349 -0.63 8.86 -23.88
C LEU A 349 -0.68 10.29 -24.43
N GLY A 350 -0.14 10.53 -25.62
CA GLY A 350 -0.29 11.80 -26.35
C GLY A 350 -1.76 12.14 -26.67
N ARG A 351 -2.63 11.14 -26.85
CA ARG A 351 -4.10 11.36 -27.00
C ARG A 351 -4.75 11.97 -25.77
N VAL A 352 -4.11 11.79 -24.61
CA VAL A 352 -4.53 12.24 -23.30
C VAL A 352 -3.69 13.44 -22.84
N GLY A 353 -2.94 14.06 -23.76
CA GLY A 353 -2.12 15.25 -23.51
C GLY A 353 -0.78 14.99 -22.80
N ALA A 354 -0.36 13.72 -22.68
CA ALA A 354 0.88 13.32 -22.01
C ALA A 354 1.92 12.75 -23.00
N ASP A 355 2.37 13.58 -23.94
CA ASP A 355 3.38 13.20 -24.93
C ASP A 355 4.82 13.34 -24.37
N PHE A 356 5.60 12.27 -24.48
CA PHE A 356 7.00 12.22 -24.07
C PHE A 356 7.94 11.66 -25.14
N ARG A 357 7.54 11.69 -26.42
CA ARG A 357 8.36 11.20 -27.55
C ARG A 357 9.77 11.81 -27.59
N PHE A 358 9.90 13.09 -27.23
CA PHE A 358 11.21 13.76 -27.14
C PHE A 358 12.14 13.10 -26.10
N SER A 359 11.59 12.74 -24.93
CA SER A 359 12.33 12.04 -23.89
C SER A 359 12.76 10.65 -24.34
N VAL A 360 11.88 9.92 -25.06
CA VAL A 360 12.22 8.61 -25.65
C VAL A 360 13.41 8.73 -26.60
N ALA A 361 13.40 9.73 -27.50
CA ALA A 361 14.50 9.95 -28.44
C ALA A 361 15.84 10.18 -27.72
N ARG A 362 15.83 10.93 -26.62
CA ARG A 362 17.02 11.16 -25.80
C ARG A 362 17.50 9.86 -25.13
N TRP A 363 16.64 9.15 -24.42
CA TRP A 363 17.04 7.93 -23.70
C TRP A 363 17.55 6.84 -24.65
N VAL A 364 16.91 6.72 -25.81
CA VAL A 364 17.32 5.76 -26.85
C VAL A 364 18.67 6.15 -27.42
N SER A 365 18.91 7.43 -27.69
CA SER A 365 20.22 7.89 -28.16
C SER A 365 21.32 7.60 -27.14
N ASP A 366 21.09 7.95 -25.88
CA ASP A 366 22.04 7.70 -24.79
C ASP A 366 22.27 6.19 -24.59
N ALA A 367 21.22 5.36 -24.69
CA ALA A 367 21.33 3.91 -24.57
C ALA A 367 22.11 3.29 -25.73
N VAL A 368 21.81 3.68 -26.98
CA VAL A 368 22.50 3.17 -28.17
C VAL A 368 23.99 3.53 -28.11
N ILE A 369 24.35 4.76 -27.74
CA ILE A 369 25.76 5.16 -27.60
C ILE A 369 26.45 4.27 -26.57
N ASN A 370 25.89 4.14 -25.36
CA ASN A 370 26.50 3.36 -24.29
C ASN A 370 26.62 1.86 -24.62
N ILE A 371 25.58 1.26 -25.21
CA ILE A 371 25.59 -0.14 -25.63
C ILE A 371 26.65 -0.34 -26.71
N PHE A 372 26.65 0.49 -27.75
CA PHE A 372 27.61 0.39 -28.85
C PHE A 372 29.05 0.54 -28.35
N SER A 373 29.34 1.58 -27.56
CA SER A 373 30.66 1.78 -26.97
C SER A 373 31.08 0.57 -26.15
N ARG A 374 30.19 -0.01 -25.34
CA ARG A 374 30.52 -1.21 -24.55
C ARG A 374 30.81 -2.44 -25.40
N GLU A 375 29.99 -2.73 -26.41
CA GLU A 375 30.16 -3.91 -27.28
C GLU A 375 31.46 -3.81 -28.11
N ILE A 376 31.76 -2.63 -28.65
CA ILE A 376 33.02 -2.41 -29.36
C ILE A 376 34.22 -2.51 -28.41
N LEU A 377 34.15 -1.87 -27.23
CA LEU A 377 35.20 -2.01 -26.20
C LEU A 377 35.47 -3.47 -25.85
N PHE A 378 34.44 -4.32 -25.84
CA PHE A 378 34.59 -5.74 -25.53
C PHE A 378 35.21 -6.53 -26.68
N ALA A 379 34.80 -6.27 -27.93
CA ALA A 379 35.41 -6.85 -29.13
C ALA A 379 36.90 -6.46 -29.24
N GLU A 380 37.21 -5.19 -28.96
CA GLU A 380 38.57 -4.66 -28.96
C GLU A 380 39.43 -5.26 -27.84
N LYS A 381 38.92 -5.35 -26.60
CA LYS A 381 39.62 -6.03 -25.49
C LYS A 381 39.90 -7.50 -25.79
N ARG A 382 38.92 -8.24 -26.33
CA ARG A 382 39.10 -9.63 -26.75
C ARG A 382 40.19 -9.78 -27.80
N PHE A 383 40.29 -8.82 -28.72
CA PHE A 383 41.33 -8.78 -29.73
C PHE A 383 42.71 -8.52 -29.11
N ILE A 384 42.88 -7.49 -28.27
CA ILE A 384 44.15 -7.21 -27.56
C ILE A 384 44.61 -8.40 -26.71
N LEU A 385 43.70 -9.03 -25.96
CA LEU A 385 44.06 -10.12 -25.04
C LEU A 385 44.76 -11.27 -25.79
N GLN A 386 44.53 -11.42 -27.09
CA GLN A 386 45.26 -12.38 -27.91
C GLN A 386 46.73 -11.98 -28.13
N PHE A 387 47.02 -10.69 -28.33
CA PHE A 387 48.38 -10.15 -28.44
C PHE A 387 49.11 -10.23 -27.10
N GLU A 388 48.49 -9.79 -26.00
CA GLU A 388 49.09 -9.84 -24.66
C GLU A 388 49.43 -11.28 -24.23
N ARG A 389 48.52 -12.23 -24.51
CA ARG A 389 48.76 -13.65 -24.23
C ARG A 389 49.92 -14.23 -25.04
N ASN A 390 50.12 -13.77 -26.27
CA ASN A 390 51.15 -14.28 -27.18
C ASN A 390 52.49 -13.52 -27.08
N LEU A 391 52.49 -12.29 -26.55
CA LEU A 391 53.70 -11.51 -26.23
C LEU A 391 54.42 -12.08 -25.00
N GLY A 392 53.73 -12.87 -24.18
CA GLY A 392 54.31 -13.50 -23.00
C GLY A 392 54.61 -12.48 -21.91
N SER A 393 53.58 -11.81 -21.37
CA SER A 393 53.80 -10.93 -20.22
C SER A 393 54.19 -11.75 -18.98
N ASN A 394 55.29 -11.37 -18.33
CA ASN A 394 55.56 -11.71 -16.93
C ASN A 394 54.51 -11.01 -16.04
N GLN A 395 53.29 -11.54 -15.98
CA GLN A 395 52.38 -11.17 -14.90
C GLN A 395 52.69 -12.08 -13.73
N GLU A 396 53.51 -11.58 -12.79
CA GLU A 396 53.45 -12.02 -11.40
C GLU A 396 52.05 -11.72 -10.88
N GLN A 397 51.15 -12.69 -10.98
CA GLN A 397 49.93 -12.66 -10.18
C GLN A 397 50.34 -13.03 -8.75
N ASP A 398 50.36 -12.02 -7.88
CA ASP A 398 50.31 -12.20 -6.43
C ASP A 398 49.03 -12.93 -6.04
N ILE A 399 49.03 -14.25 -6.11
CA ILE A 399 48.08 -15.10 -5.39
C ILE A 399 48.88 -16.21 -4.72
N SER A 400 49.05 -16.04 -3.41
CA SER A 400 49.59 -17.01 -2.49
C SER A 400 48.92 -18.38 -2.61
N SER A 401 49.76 -19.42 -2.49
CA SER A 401 49.46 -20.83 -2.18
C SER A 401 49.13 -21.80 -3.32
N SER A 402 50.17 -22.37 -3.96
CA SER A 402 50.41 -23.82 -4.12
C SER A 402 51.62 -24.08 -5.05
N PRO A 403 52.51 -25.05 -4.77
CA PRO A 403 53.72 -25.27 -5.56
C PRO A 403 53.44 -26.24 -6.71
N ILE A 404 53.04 -25.73 -7.88
CA ILE A 404 53.00 -26.50 -9.13
C ILE A 404 53.74 -25.71 -10.21
N SER A 405 54.87 -26.30 -10.64
CA SER A 405 55.67 -26.03 -11.85
C SER A 405 55.40 -24.69 -12.58
N THR A 406 56.33 -23.75 -12.43
CA THR A 406 56.45 -22.54 -13.24
C THR A 406 56.73 -22.89 -14.71
N ARG A 407 55.68 -23.19 -15.48
CA ARG A 407 55.76 -23.20 -16.94
C ARG A 407 55.91 -21.77 -17.43
N LYS A 408 57.15 -21.37 -17.74
CA LYS A 408 57.41 -20.19 -18.59
C LYS A 408 56.60 -20.36 -19.89
N ASN A 409 55.57 -19.55 -20.09
CA ASN A 409 54.82 -19.53 -21.35
C ASN A 409 55.76 -19.01 -22.44
N LYS A 410 56.31 -19.91 -23.26
CA LYS A 410 57.06 -19.53 -24.45
C LYS A 410 56.12 -18.76 -25.39
N ALA A 411 56.54 -17.56 -25.81
CA ALA A 411 55.85 -16.78 -26.83
C ALA A 411 55.59 -17.65 -28.07
N ARG A 412 54.36 -17.61 -28.59
CA ARG A 412 54.01 -18.37 -29.80
C ARG A 412 54.49 -17.59 -31.02
N PRO A 413 55.15 -18.25 -32.00
CA PRO A 413 55.62 -17.57 -33.19
C PRO A 413 54.43 -16.97 -33.98
N PRO A 414 54.54 -15.73 -34.49
CA PRO A 414 53.52 -15.02 -35.27
C PRO A 414 52.80 -15.88 -36.31
N SER A 415 53.53 -16.68 -37.09
CA SER A 415 52.99 -17.55 -38.14
C SER A 415 51.95 -18.56 -37.64
N LYS A 416 52.10 -19.08 -36.42
CA LYS A 416 51.22 -20.13 -35.88
C LYS A 416 49.87 -19.62 -35.37
N TRP A 417 49.70 -18.31 -35.19
CA TRP A 417 48.48 -17.75 -34.61
C TRP A 417 47.89 -16.59 -35.41
N LEU A 418 48.70 -15.84 -36.16
CA LEU A 418 48.22 -14.76 -37.03
C LEU A 418 47.66 -15.30 -38.34
N LEU A 419 48.23 -16.36 -38.92
CA LEU A 419 47.82 -16.91 -40.21
C LEU A 419 46.79 -18.04 -40.06
N LYS A 420 45.95 -18.22 -41.08
CA LYS A 420 45.18 -19.46 -41.26
C LYS A 420 46.12 -20.60 -41.68
N GLN A 421 45.78 -21.84 -41.31
CA GLN A 421 46.58 -23.03 -41.66
C GLN A 421 46.87 -23.14 -43.17
N GLU A 422 45.93 -22.70 -44.01
CA GLU A 422 46.05 -22.70 -45.48
C GLU A 422 47.01 -21.62 -46.02
N ALA A 423 47.25 -20.54 -45.26
CA ALA A 423 48.15 -19.45 -45.63
C ALA A 423 49.60 -19.69 -45.16
N LEU A 424 49.87 -20.79 -44.45
CA LEU A 424 51.22 -21.18 -44.04
C LEU A 424 52.09 -21.65 -45.21
N ASP A 425 51.51 -22.04 -46.34
CA ASP A 425 52.25 -22.55 -47.49
C ASP A 425 52.50 -21.47 -48.57
N ILE A 426 51.94 -20.27 -48.40
CA ILE A 426 52.06 -19.14 -49.33
C ILE A 426 53.00 -18.10 -48.71
N ASN A 427 54.02 -17.66 -49.46
CA ASN A 427 54.91 -16.58 -49.03
C ASN A 427 54.08 -15.29 -48.80
N PRO A 428 54.05 -14.72 -47.58
CA PRO A 428 53.24 -13.53 -47.28
C PRO A 428 53.87 -12.21 -47.77
N THR A 429 54.91 -12.28 -48.61
CA THR A 429 55.74 -11.15 -49.04
C THR A 429 55.13 -10.28 -50.16
N ALA A 430 53.87 -10.49 -50.54
CA ALA A 430 53.22 -9.57 -51.46
C ALA A 430 52.86 -8.29 -50.69
N SER A 431 53.65 -7.24 -50.89
CA SER A 431 53.31 -5.87 -50.53
C SER A 431 51.88 -5.56 -51.01
N PRO A 432 51.07 -4.77 -50.27
CA PRO A 432 49.78 -4.30 -50.76
C PRO A 432 50.01 -3.21 -51.83
N SER A 433 50.59 -3.58 -52.98
CA SER A 433 50.71 -2.68 -54.11
C SER A 433 49.38 -2.63 -54.86
N SER A 434 48.40 -1.92 -54.29
CA SER A 434 47.35 -1.25 -55.05
C SER A 434 46.65 -0.24 -54.13
N PRO A 435 46.66 1.07 -54.44
CA PRO A 435 45.73 1.99 -53.81
C PRO A 435 44.32 1.49 -54.11
N MET A 436 43.49 1.53 -53.08
CA MET A 436 42.04 1.29 -53.09
C MET A 436 41.43 1.54 -54.48
N ASN A 437 41.18 0.47 -55.26
CA ASN A 437 40.35 0.58 -56.46
C ASN A 437 38.98 1.03 -55.97
N SER A 438 38.59 2.24 -56.40
CA SER A 438 37.42 3.04 -56.02
C SER A 438 36.06 2.43 -56.39
N THR A 439 35.98 1.10 -56.51
CA THR A 439 34.79 0.35 -56.94
C THR A 439 34.36 -0.74 -55.97
N MET A 440 35.10 -0.99 -54.87
CA MET A 440 34.62 -1.91 -53.84
C MET A 440 33.63 -1.18 -52.92
N PRO A 441 32.43 -1.73 -52.68
CA PRO A 441 31.47 -1.07 -51.82
C PRO A 441 31.98 -0.96 -50.38
N SER A 442 31.81 0.22 -49.76
CA SER A 442 32.21 0.51 -48.37
C SER A 442 31.54 -0.36 -47.30
N HIS A 443 30.67 -1.29 -47.70
CA HIS A 443 29.96 -2.24 -46.83
C HIS A 443 30.54 -3.65 -46.84
N THR A 444 31.53 -3.96 -47.69
CA THR A 444 32.13 -5.31 -47.78
C THR A 444 33.53 -5.33 -47.17
N PRO A 445 33.87 -6.26 -46.27
CA PRO A 445 35.21 -6.33 -45.70
C PRO A 445 36.26 -6.71 -46.76
N PRO A 446 37.45 -6.08 -46.76
CA PRO A 446 38.54 -6.41 -47.67
C PRO A 446 38.96 -7.88 -47.57
N SER A 447 39.14 -8.55 -48.71
CA SER A 447 39.52 -9.98 -48.78
C SER A 447 40.87 -10.27 -48.07
N LEU A 448 41.77 -9.29 -48.02
CA LEU A 448 43.06 -9.37 -47.33
C LEU A 448 42.93 -9.68 -45.83
N LEU A 449 41.84 -9.27 -45.19
CA LEU A 449 41.60 -9.51 -43.77
C LEU A 449 41.34 -10.99 -43.48
N THR A 450 40.83 -11.75 -44.46
CA THR A 450 40.49 -13.16 -44.28
C THR A 450 41.71 -14.08 -44.18
N THR A 451 42.89 -13.61 -44.62
CA THR A 451 44.17 -14.30 -44.53
C THR A 451 44.67 -14.41 -43.08
N TYR A 452 44.31 -13.43 -42.25
CA TYR A 452 44.75 -13.35 -40.86
C TYR A 452 43.62 -13.73 -39.90
N THR A 453 43.79 -14.83 -39.17
CA THR A 453 42.73 -15.40 -38.32
C THR A 453 42.23 -14.42 -37.23
N PRO A 454 43.10 -13.76 -36.44
CA PRO A 454 42.65 -12.85 -35.39
C PRO A 454 41.92 -11.63 -35.93
N LEU A 455 42.38 -11.11 -37.07
CA LEU A 455 41.80 -9.95 -37.73
C LEU A 455 40.45 -10.29 -38.36
N ALA A 456 40.30 -11.47 -38.96
CA ALA A 456 39.03 -11.94 -39.50
C ALA A 456 37.97 -12.14 -38.39
N VAL A 457 38.36 -12.69 -37.23
CA VAL A 457 37.44 -12.86 -36.08
C VAL A 457 37.02 -11.49 -35.54
N HIS A 458 37.97 -10.59 -35.29
CA HIS A 458 37.68 -9.24 -34.85
C HIS A 458 36.82 -8.47 -35.85
N ALA A 459 37.09 -8.64 -37.15
CA ALA A 459 36.30 -8.02 -38.20
C ALA A 459 34.84 -8.47 -38.21
N ASN A 460 34.60 -9.77 -38.03
CA ASN A 460 33.25 -10.31 -37.92
C ASN A 460 32.52 -9.78 -36.69
N GLU A 461 33.18 -9.71 -35.52
CA GLU A 461 32.58 -9.15 -34.30
C GLU A 461 32.18 -7.68 -34.50
N VAL A 462 33.07 -6.85 -35.07
CA VAL A 462 32.78 -5.43 -35.33
C VAL A 462 31.68 -5.26 -36.39
N ILE A 463 31.68 -6.07 -37.45
CA ILE A 463 30.62 -6.08 -38.47
C ILE A 463 29.27 -6.42 -37.86
N GLU A 464 29.22 -7.40 -36.96
CA GLU A 464 27.98 -7.79 -36.27
C GLU A 464 27.43 -6.62 -35.45
N VAL A 465 28.28 -5.93 -34.70
CA VAL A 465 27.91 -4.73 -33.93
C VAL A 465 27.42 -3.60 -34.85
N LEU A 466 28.13 -3.31 -35.94
CA LEU A 466 27.75 -2.27 -36.92
C LEU A 466 26.44 -2.60 -37.63
N ASN A 467 26.23 -3.85 -38.02
CA ASN A 467 24.98 -4.30 -38.63
C ASN A 467 23.80 -4.17 -37.68
N ALA A 468 24.01 -4.50 -36.41
CA ALA A 468 22.97 -4.38 -35.40
C ALA A 468 22.68 -2.91 -35.05
N LEU A 469 23.69 -2.02 -35.12
CA LEU A 469 23.53 -0.57 -34.97
C LEU A 469 22.66 0.05 -36.08
N ARG A 470 22.75 -0.42 -37.34
CA ARG A 470 21.98 0.14 -38.48
C ARG A 470 20.48 0.22 -38.23
N ALA A 471 19.92 -0.73 -37.48
CA ALA A 471 18.49 -0.76 -37.18
C ALA A 471 18.04 0.37 -36.21
N CYS A 472 18.97 0.95 -35.44
CA CYS A 472 18.72 1.95 -34.41
C CYS A 472 19.89 2.92 -34.28
N ALA A 473 20.31 3.58 -35.37
CA ALA A 473 21.38 4.56 -35.37
C ALA A 473 20.83 6.01 -35.31
N PRO A 474 20.90 6.71 -34.16
CA PRO A 474 20.46 8.10 -34.09
C PRO A 474 21.47 9.02 -34.77
N PHE A 475 21.02 9.91 -35.67
CA PHE A 475 21.89 10.91 -36.29
C PHE A 475 22.57 11.84 -35.27
N SER A 476 21.90 12.13 -34.15
CA SER A 476 22.46 12.93 -33.05
C SER A 476 23.62 12.25 -32.33
N ALA A 477 23.71 10.91 -32.41
CA ALA A 477 24.78 10.13 -31.80
C ALA A 477 26.04 10.06 -32.67
N ALA A 478 25.98 10.48 -33.95
CA ALA A 478 27.10 10.42 -34.89
C ALA A 478 28.42 10.99 -34.32
N LYS A 479 28.33 12.09 -33.55
CA LYS A 479 29.47 12.74 -32.87
C LYS A 479 30.00 11.94 -31.67
N GLY A 480 29.15 11.20 -30.96
CA GLY A 480 29.55 10.43 -29.78
C GLY A 480 30.43 9.22 -30.11
N TYR A 481 30.36 8.74 -31.36
CA TYR A 481 31.17 7.62 -31.84
C TYR A 481 32.63 8.00 -32.15
N GLU A 482 33.00 9.29 -32.08
CA GLU A 482 34.40 9.75 -32.18
C GLU A 482 35.27 9.20 -31.03
N SER A 483 34.66 8.90 -29.88
CA SER A 483 35.30 8.23 -28.74
C SER A 483 35.85 6.83 -29.07
N LEU A 484 35.40 6.21 -30.17
CA LEU A 484 35.99 4.99 -30.70
C LEU A 484 37.44 5.19 -31.15
N GLY A 485 37.80 6.40 -31.62
CA GLY A 485 39.16 6.74 -32.02
C GLY A 485 40.17 6.64 -30.88
N ASP A 486 39.79 7.07 -29.67
CA ASP A 486 40.66 7.02 -28.48
C ASP A 486 40.95 5.60 -28.02
N VAL A 487 39.97 4.70 -28.15
CA VAL A 487 40.16 3.29 -27.81
C VAL A 487 40.95 2.60 -28.91
N GLY A 488 40.61 2.85 -30.17
CA GLY A 488 41.37 2.41 -31.33
C GLY A 488 42.85 2.80 -31.25
N LYS A 489 43.18 3.96 -30.67
CA LYS A 489 44.57 4.39 -30.40
C LYS A 489 45.29 3.42 -29.47
N LYS A 490 44.75 3.11 -28.29
CA LYS A 490 45.41 2.22 -27.33
C LYS A 490 45.67 0.84 -27.94
N HIS A 491 44.69 0.32 -28.68
CA HIS A 491 44.79 -0.97 -29.36
C HIS A 491 45.83 -0.95 -30.49
N SER A 492 45.85 0.14 -31.24
CA SER A 492 46.87 0.42 -32.25
C SER A 492 48.28 0.49 -31.65
N GLN A 493 48.46 1.13 -30.49
CA GLN A 493 49.75 1.18 -29.79
C GLN A 493 50.22 -0.22 -29.38
N THR A 494 49.33 -1.03 -28.78
CA THR A 494 49.68 -2.40 -28.37
C THR A 494 50.10 -3.28 -29.55
N ILE A 495 49.45 -3.14 -30.71
CA ILE A 495 49.82 -3.87 -31.93
C ILE A 495 51.16 -3.36 -32.46
N PHE A 496 51.38 -2.04 -32.45
CA PHE A 496 52.65 -1.45 -32.85
C PHE A 496 53.82 -1.91 -31.97
N ASP A 497 53.62 -1.93 -30.65
CA ASP A 497 54.60 -2.44 -29.68
C ASP A 497 54.85 -3.94 -29.86
N TYR A 498 53.81 -4.74 -30.13
CA TYR A 498 53.94 -6.17 -30.43
C TYR A 498 54.86 -6.40 -31.63
N VAL A 499 54.64 -5.65 -32.72
CA VAL A 499 55.48 -5.76 -33.91
C VAL A 499 56.90 -5.29 -33.59
N LYS A 500 57.08 -4.13 -32.95
CA LYS A 500 58.42 -3.62 -32.60
C LYS A 500 59.22 -4.60 -31.73
N ASN A 501 58.57 -5.24 -30.75
CA ASN A 501 59.20 -6.26 -29.91
C ASN A 501 59.59 -7.52 -30.69
N SER A 502 58.78 -7.94 -31.68
CA SER A 502 59.14 -9.08 -32.55
C SER A 502 60.40 -8.81 -33.38
N PHE A 503 60.68 -7.55 -33.70
CA PHE A 503 61.91 -7.12 -34.37
C PHE A 503 63.09 -6.95 -33.41
N GLN A 504 62.89 -6.40 -32.21
CA GLN A 504 63.95 -6.19 -31.22
C GLN A 504 64.54 -7.50 -30.67
N VAL A 505 63.69 -8.51 -30.43
CA VAL A 505 64.16 -9.85 -30.01
C VAL A 505 65.05 -10.49 -31.09
N GLU A 506 64.82 -10.16 -32.38
CA GLU A 506 65.65 -10.62 -33.49
C GLU A 506 66.96 -9.82 -33.61
N GLU A 507 66.93 -8.51 -33.37
CA GLU A 507 68.13 -7.65 -33.37
C GLU A 507 69.12 -8.05 -32.26
N GLU A 508 68.62 -8.35 -31.05
CA GLU A 508 69.44 -8.85 -29.93
C GLU A 508 70.00 -10.27 -30.16
N SER A 509 69.26 -11.13 -30.87
CA SER A 509 69.73 -12.49 -31.18
C SER A 509 70.68 -12.55 -32.38
N LEU A 510 70.59 -11.62 -33.32
CA LEU A 510 71.51 -11.48 -34.47
C LEU A 510 72.82 -10.76 -34.11
N MET A 511 72.84 -9.91 -33.08
CA MET A 511 74.07 -9.24 -32.58
C MET A 511 75.11 -10.22 -32.01
N VAL A 512 74.77 -11.49 -31.79
CA VAL A 512 75.68 -12.55 -31.33
C VAL A 512 76.48 -13.16 -32.49
N ASP A 513 75.96 -13.13 -33.73
CA ASP A 513 76.60 -13.70 -34.92
C ASP A 513 77.01 -12.60 -35.90
N SER A 514 78.29 -12.24 -35.89
CA SER A 514 78.81 -11.12 -36.67
C SER A 514 78.95 -11.41 -38.17
N ARG A 515 78.47 -10.47 -39.00
CA ARG A 515 78.67 -10.30 -40.46
C ARG A 515 77.76 -11.07 -41.44
N GLN A 516 76.45 -11.02 -41.26
CA GLN A 516 75.52 -11.23 -42.38
C GLN A 516 74.53 -10.07 -42.52
N SER A 517 74.18 -9.73 -43.76
CA SER A 517 73.06 -8.85 -44.11
C SER A 517 71.82 -9.24 -43.30
N ILE A 518 71.15 -8.28 -42.69
CA ILE A 518 69.94 -8.48 -41.88
C ILE A 518 68.84 -9.03 -42.80
N LYS A 519 68.77 -10.35 -42.98
CA LYS A 519 67.63 -11.01 -43.61
C LYS A 519 66.55 -11.14 -42.56
N LEU A 520 65.44 -10.42 -42.75
CA LEU A 520 64.30 -10.55 -41.86
C LEU A 520 63.86 -12.01 -41.79
N SER A 521 63.62 -12.48 -40.56
CA SER A 521 63.03 -13.79 -40.32
C SER A 521 61.64 -13.87 -40.93
N ARG A 522 61.21 -15.08 -41.27
CA ARG A 522 59.85 -15.35 -41.73
C ARG A 522 58.79 -14.85 -40.73
N GLU A 523 59.11 -14.86 -39.43
CA GLU A 523 58.19 -14.45 -38.37
C GLU A 523 58.01 -12.93 -38.26
N SER A 524 59.09 -12.14 -38.39
CA SER A 524 59.03 -10.67 -38.43
C SER A 524 58.36 -10.16 -39.71
N LEU A 525 58.56 -10.84 -40.85
CA LEU A 525 57.83 -10.56 -42.09
C LEU A 525 56.31 -10.80 -41.94
N VAL A 526 55.90 -11.89 -41.28
CA VAL A 526 54.48 -12.18 -41.03
C VAL A 526 53.86 -11.14 -40.09
N ALA A 527 54.58 -10.72 -39.04
CA ALA A 527 54.12 -9.67 -38.13
C ALA A 527 54.00 -8.30 -38.82
N LEU A 528 54.95 -7.95 -39.70
CA LEU A 528 54.92 -6.74 -40.50
C LEU A 528 53.76 -6.73 -41.50
N ALA A 529 53.55 -7.84 -42.23
CA ALA A 529 52.45 -7.98 -43.17
C ALA A 529 51.07 -7.90 -42.48
N PHE A 530 50.95 -8.50 -41.28
CA PHE A 530 49.76 -8.38 -40.44
C PHE A 530 49.48 -6.92 -40.04
N ALA A 531 50.50 -6.19 -39.58
CA ALA A 531 50.30 -4.81 -39.17
C ALA A 531 50.04 -3.85 -40.34
N ARG A 532 50.62 -4.10 -41.53
CA ARG A 532 50.20 -3.41 -42.76
C ARG A 532 48.71 -3.65 -43.05
N ALA A 533 48.24 -4.91 -42.97
CA ALA A 533 46.82 -5.23 -43.16
C ALA A 533 45.92 -4.55 -42.11
N PHE A 534 46.37 -4.40 -40.86
CA PHE A 534 45.64 -3.70 -39.82
C PHE A 534 45.59 -2.17 -40.05
N PHE A 535 46.75 -1.52 -40.17
CA PHE A 535 46.83 -0.06 -40.25
C PHE A 535 46.41 0.51 -41.60
N GLU A 536 46.76 -0.15 -42.70
CA GLU A 536 46.53 0.38 -44.06
C GLU A 536 45.19 -0.08 -44.63
N THR A 537 44.62 -1.19 -44.13
CA THR A 537 43.40 -1.79 -44.69
C THR A 537 42.24 -1.83 -43.71
N TRP A 538 42.43 -2.29 -42.46
CA TRP A 538 41.36 -2.41 -41.48
C TRP A 538 40.90 -1.06 -40.91
N VAL A 539 41.82 -0.24 -40.40
CA VAL A 539 41.50 1.05 -39.75
C VAL A 539 40.76 2.02 -40.69
N PRO A 540 41.19 2.23 -41.95
CA PRO A 540 40.47 3.09 -42.89
C PRO A 540 39.11 2.51 -43.31
N TRP A 541 38.99 1.18 -43.33
CA TRP A 541 37.74 0.51 -43.66
C TRP A 541 36.70 0.65 -42.55
N VAL A 542 37.06 0.46 -41.27
CA VAL A 542 36.12 0.59 -40.14
C VAL A 542 35.55 2.01 -40.03
N THR A 543 36.41 3.01 -40.18
CA THR A 543 36.01 4.43 -40.18
C THR A 543 35.04 4.75 -41.33
N SER A 544 35.32 4.22 -42.53
CA SER A 544 34.44 4.35 -43.70
C SER A 544 33.12 3.57 -43.52
N ALA A 545 33.17 2.38 -42.94
CA ALA A 545 32.01 1.54 -42.68
C ALA A 545 31.05 2.18 -41.66
N LEU A 546 31.57 2.87 -40.65
CA LEU A 546 30.76 3.65 -39.70
C LEU A 546 30.18 4.91 -40.36
N ALA A 547 31.02 5.74 -40.99
CA ALA A 547 30.62 7.02 -41.57
C ALA A 547 29.64 6.89 -42.75
N VAL A 548 30.05 6.10 -43.76
CA VAL A 548 29.30 5.92 -45.01
C VAL A 548 28.31 4.76 -44.86
N GLY A 549 28.74 3.66 -44.24
CA GLY A 549 27.96 2.42 -44.17
C GLY A 549 26.85 2.40 -43.11
N VAL A 550 26.93 3.19 -42.03
CA VAL A 550 25.87 3.29 -41.00
C VAL A 550 25.13 4.62 -41.09
N PHE A 551 25.84 5.75 -41.18
CA PHE A 551 25.22 7.08 -41.16
C PHE A 551 24.95 7.69 -42.55
N GLY A 552 25.43 7.07 -43.63
CA GLY A 552 25.25 7.60 -44.99
C GLY A 552 25.87 8.99 -45.19
N SER A 553 26.84 9.36 -44.36
CA SER A 553 27.58 10.61 -44.46
C SER A 553 28.36 10.59 -45.78
N ALA A 554 28.22 11.63 -46.63
CA ALA A 554 29.13 11.81 -47.75
C ALA A 554 30.56 11.83 -47.18
N GLU A 555 31.50 11.10 -47.81
CA GLU A 555 32.89 10.82 -47.35
C GLU A 555 33.67 12.04 -46.79
N ASN A 556 33.19 13.25 -47.02
CA ASN A 556 33.79 14.51 -46.58
C ASN A 556 33.12 15.21 -45.38
N SER A 557 31.95 14.79 -44.88
CA SER A 557 31.23 15.57 -43.84
C SER A 557 31.58 15.25 -42.38
N LEU A 558 32.26 14.13 -42.12
CA LEU A 558 32.94 13.86 -40.84
C LEU A 558 34.37 14.43 -40.79
N LYS A 559 34.90 14.90 -41.93
CA LYS A 559 36.18 15.64 -42.00
C LYS A 559 36.02 17.15 -41.88
N THR A 560 34.78 17.66 -41.84
CA THR A 560 34.55 19.10 -41.76
C THR A 560 34.43 19.58 -40.33
N LYS A 561 35.51 20.25 -39.91
CA LYS A 561 35.64 21.20 -38.80
C LYS A 561 35.82 20.58 -37.41
N GLU A 562 36.99 20.02 -37.18
CA GLU A 562 38.09 20.71 -36.51
C GLU A 562 39.36 19.95 -36.89
N GLU A 563 40.48 20.65 -37.01
CA GLU A 563 41.80 20.03 -36.87
C GLU A 563 41.90 19.52 -35.43
N SER A 564 41.15 18.47 -35.08
CA SER A 564 41.53 17.65 -33.95
C SER A 564 42.78 16.94 -34.42
N ASP A 565 43.93 17.40 -33.92
CA ASP A 565 45.16 16.65 -33.74
C ASP A 565 44.81 15.29 -33.10
N SER A 566 44.20 14.39 -33.87
CA SER A 566 43.78 13.10 -33.36
C SER A 566 45.06 12.33 -33.16
N GLU A 567 45.36 12.02 -31.91
CA GLU A 567 46.56 11.28 -31.53
C GLU A 567 46.65 9.91 -32.26
N LEU A 568 45.54 9.41 -32.82
CA LEU A 568 45.48 8.26 -33.73
C LEU A 568 46.12 8.56 -35.10
N ASP A 569 45.91 9.75 -35.67
CA ASP A 569 46.53 10.17 -36.93
C ASP A 569 48.05 10.35 -36.77
N GLN A 570 48.49 10.83 -35.60
CA GLN A 570 49.91 10.89 -35.24
C GLN A 570 50.52 9.48 -35.15
N LEU A 571 49.81 8.53 -34.53
CA LEU A 571 50.25 7.12 -34.45
C LEU A 571 50.31 6.47 -35.84
N LEU A 572 49.31 6.70 -36.70
CA LEU A 572 49.30 6.22 -38.08
C LEU A 572 50.49 6.78 -38.88
N ALA A 573 50.81 8.07 -38.70
CA ALA A 573 51.98 8.69 -39.32
C ALA A 573 53.31 8.10 -38.79
N ASP A 574 53.40 7.82 -37.49
CA ASP A 574 54.57 7.19 -36.88
C ASP A 574 54.75 5.73 -37.33
N TRP A 575 53.64 4.98 -37.46
CA TRP A 575 53.64 3.66 -38.09
C TRP A 575 54.15 3.72 -39.52
N GLN A 576 53.63 4.64 -40.36
CA GLN A 576 54.05 4.78 -41.75
C GLN A 576 55.55 5.10 -41.86
N ARG A 577 56.06 6.01 -41.03
CA ARG A 577 57.50 6.31 -40.96
C ARG A 577 58.33 5.10 -40.54
N TRP A 578 57.86 4.31 -39.58
CA TRP A 578 58.55 3.10 -39.14
C TRP A 578 58.50 2.00 -40.21
N ALA A 579 57.34 1.75 -40.81
CA ALA A 579 57.15 0.75 -41.86
C ALA A 579 58.00 1.07 -43.11
N GLN A 580 58.16 2.35 -43.45
CA GLN A 580 59.04 2.78 -44.54
C GLN A 580 60.51 2.48 -44.24
N LYS A 581 60.99 2.77 -43.02
CA LYS A 581 62.35 2.40 -42.59
C LYS A 581 62.58 0.89 -42.61
N VAL A 582 61.59 0.09 -42.22
CA VAL A 582 61.70 -1.38 -42.23
C VAL A 582 61.67 -1.95 -43.65
N SER A 583 60.91 -1.33 -44.57
CA SER A 583 60.86 -1.75 -45.98
C SER A 583 62.20 -1.60 -46.72
N GLU A 584 63.07 -0.69 -46.28
CA GLU A 584 64.45 -0.57 -46.80
C GLU A 584 65.28 -1.84 -46.50
N TYR A 585 64.95 -2.58 -45.44
CA TYR A 585 65.55 -3.88 -45.11
C TYR A 585 64.88 -5.07 -45.82
N GLU A 586 63.63 -4.95 -46.30
CA GLU A 586 62.98 -5.98 -47.14
C GLU A 586 63.59 -6.07 -48.54
N GLY A 587 64.19 -4.98 -49.03
CA GLY A 587 64.75 -4.84 -50.38
C GLY A 587 66.25 -5.13 -50.54
N SER A 588 66.96 -5.48 -49.47
CA SER A 588 68.38 -5.87 -49.45
C SER A 588 68.53 -7.37 -49.26
#